data_AF-A0AAI8QBM3-F1
#
_entry.id   AF-A0AAI8QBM3-F1
#
_cell.length_a   1.000
_cell.length_b   1.000
_cell.length_c   1.000
_cell.angle_alpha   90.00
_cell.angle_beta   90.00
_cell.angle_gamma   90.00
#
_symmetry.space_group_name_H-M   'P 1'
#
loop_
_entity.id
_entity.type
_entity.pdbx_description
1 polymer ?
#
loop_
_entity_poly.entity_id
_entity_poly.type
_entity_poly.pdbx_seq_one_letter_code
_entity_poly.pdbx_strand_id
1 'polypeptide(L)'
;MTAICTGADVKLTGGTPKVYGKRGDNGRMRFQHFCGDGGSPLFTSGEGDQADDWGIRWGSIRQRDQLRPVRQIWCQSAAVWIDAVPLLPGRPGD
;
A
#
# COMPACT_ATOMS: atom_id res chain seq x y z
N MET A 1 1.76 3.66 3.65
CA MET A 1 1.78 2.41 4.44
C MET A 1 0.97 1.34 3.70
N THR A 2 1.39 0.08 3.76
CA THR A 2 0.79 -1.04 3.02
C THR A 2 0.87 -2.30 3.88
N ALA A 3 -0.19 -3.10 3.93
CA ALA A 3 -0.14 -4.44 4.51
C ALA A 3 0.18 -5.44 3.40
N ILE A 4 1.12 -6.36 3.63
CA ILE A 4 1.55 -7.36 2.63
C ILE A 4 0.78 -8.66 2.83
N CYS A 5 0.36 -9.28 1.73
CA CYS A 5 -0.35 -10.55 1.69
C CYS A 5 -0.04 -11.28 0.39
N THR A 6 -0.49 -12.53 0.26
CA THR A 6 -0.51 -13.20 -1.04
C THR A 6 -1.75 -12.82 -1.83
N GLY A 7 -1.76 -13.10 -3.14
CA GLY A 7 -2.97 -12.95 -3.96
C GLY A 7 -4.10 -13.88 -3.50
N ALA A 8 -3.75 -15.06 -2.98
CA ALA A 8 -4.72 -16.05 -2.49
C ALA A 8 -5.46 -15.59 -1.22
N ASP A 9 -4.85 -14.72 -0.41
CA ASP A 9 -5.46 -14.17 0.80
C ASP A 9 -6.50 -13.05 0.48
N VAL A 10 -6.57 -12.61 -0.78
CA VAL A 10 -7.43 -11.50 -1.20
C VAL A 10 -8.64 -12.03 -1.94
N LYS A 11 -9.83 -11.70 -1.43
CA LYS A 11 -11.10 -11.96 -2.11
C LYS A 11 -11.83 -10.64 -2.37
N LEU A 12 -12.11 -10.36 -3.65
CA LEU A 12 -13.00 -9.27 -4.03
C LEU A 12 -14.45 -9.71 -3.79
N THR A 13 -15.17 -8.93 -2.98
CA THR A 13 -16.58 -9.20 -2.65
C THR A 13 -17.57 -8.35 -3.45
N GLY A 14 -17.08 -7.39 -4.23
CA GLY A 14 -17.92 -6.52 -5.06
C GLY A 14 -17.10 -5.49 -5.82
N GLY A 15 -17.64 -5.04 -6.96
CA GLY A 15 -16.97 -4.12 -7.89
C GLY A 15 -15.77 -4.74 -8.60
N THR A 16 -15.33 -4.08 -9.67
CA THR A 16 -14.12 -4.44 -10.41
C THR A 16 -13.12 -3.31 -10.33
N PRO A 17 -11.95 -3.50 -9.72
CA PRO A 17 -10.92 -2.47 -9.68
C PRO A 17 -10.44 -2.10 -11.09
N LYS A 18 -10.16 -0.81 -11.31
CA LYS A 18 -9.40 -0.35 -12.48
C LYS A 18 -7.92 -0.58 -12.20
N VAL A 19 -7.21 -1.19 -13.14
CA VAL A 19 -5.80 -1.57 -12.97
C VAL A 19 -4.91 -0.70 -13.85
N TYR A 20 -3.90 -0.08 -13.24
CA TYR A 20 -2.85 0.66 -13.93
C TYR A 20 -1.51 -0.02 -13.71
N GLY A 21 -0.91 -0.52 -14.80
CA GLY A 21 0.44 -1.09 -14.79
C GLY A 21 1.50 -0.01 -14.95
N LYS A 22 2.49 0.01 -14.05
CA LYS A 22 3.65 0.89 -14.12
C LYS A 22 4.93 0.07 -14.12
N ARG A 23 5.83 0.33 -15.07
CA ARG A 23 7.20 -0.19 -15.05
C ARG A 23 8.03 0.69 -14.11
N GLY A 24 8.64 0.07 -13.10
CA GLY A 24 9.58 0.76 -12.20
C GLY A 24 10.97 0.89 -12.83
N ASP A 25 11.82 1.71 -12.21
CA ASP A 25 13.19 1.96 -12.66
C ASP A 25 14.07 0.69 -12.58
N ASN A 26 13.66 -0.28 -11.76
CA ASN A 26 14.26 -1.62 -11.69
C ASN A 26 13.78 -2.56 -12.81
N GLY A 27 13.03 -2.05 -13.80
CA GLY A 27 12.49 -2.78 -14.94
C GLY A 27 11.25 -3.62 -14.63
N ARG A 28 10.85 -3.78 -13.36
CA ARG A 28 9.73 -4.65 -12.96
C ARG A 28 8.39 -3.94 -13.14
N MET A 29 7.35 -4.68 -13.54
CA MET A 29 6.00 -4.14 -13.54
C MET A 29 5.37 -4.23 -12.15
N ARG A 30 4.68 -3.15 -11.77
CA ARG A 30 3.79 -3.11 -10.61
C ARG A 30 2.41 -2.67 -11.07
N PHE A 31 1.40 -3.42 -10.67
CA PHE A 31 0.00 -3.09 -10.91
C PHE A 31 -0.55 -2.32 -9.72
N GLN A 32 -1.20 -1.20 -9.99
CA GLN A 32 -1.94 -0.42 -9.01
C GLN A 32 -3.43 -0.59 -9.28
N HIS A 33 -4.15 -1.06 -8.27
CA HIS A 33 -5.58 -1.33 -8.36
C HIS A 33 -6.34 -0.20 -7.66
N PHE A 34 -7.28 0.40 -8.38
CA PHE A 34 -8.08 1.52 -7.92
C PHE A 34 -9.57 1.19 -7.92
N CYS A 35 -10.32 1.79 -6.99
CA CYS A 35 -11.77 1.74 -7.01
C CYS A 35 -12.29 2.30 -8.35
N GLY A 36 -13.18 1.56 -9.02
CA GLY A 36 -13.69 1.92 -10.34
C GLY A 36 -14.47 3.24 -10.35
N ASP A 37 -15.18 3.53 -9.27
CA ASP A 37 -16.09 4.67 -9.16
C ASP A 37 -15.44 5.88 -8.49
N GLY A 38 -14.66 5.65 -7.42
CA GLY A 38 -14.08 6.72 -6.60
C GLY A 38 -12.57 6.93 -6.78
N GLY A 39 -11.90 6.13 -7.61
CA GLY A 39 -10.45 6.27 -7.88
C GLY A 39 -9.53 6.02 -6.68
N SER A 40 -10.07 5.63 -5.52
CA SER A 40 -9.28 5.37 -4.32
C SER A 40 -8.35 4.17 -4.52
N PRO A 41 -7.08 4.24 -4.09
CA PRO A 41 -6.13 3.15 -4.25
C PRO A 41 -6.51 2.00 -3.29
N LEU A 42 -6.61 0.77 -3.83
CA LEU A 42 -7.03 -0.43 -3.10
C LEU A 42 -5.87 -1.38 -2.85
N PHE A 43 -5.20 -1.80 -3.92
CA PHE A 43 -4.15 -2.82 -3.88
C PHE A 43 -2.95 -2.45 -4.75
N THR A 44 -1.84 -3.14 -4.51
CA THR A 44 -0.75 -3.29 -5.47
C THR A 44 -0.43 -4.76 -5.66
N SER A 45 -0.08 -5.17 -6.88
CA SER A 45 0.45 -6.51 -7.15
C SER A 45 1.64 -6.44 -8.09
N GLY A 46 2.42 -7.52 -8.17
CA GLY A 46 3.55 -7.68 -9.08
C GLY A 46 3.24 -8.65 -10.23
N GLU A 47 4.26 -8.90 -11.05
CA GLU A 47 4.26 -9.97 -12.07
C GLU A 47 5.45 -10.91 -11.82
N GLY A 48 5.47 -12.07 -12.47
CA GLY A 48 6.60 -13.00 -12.44
C GLY A 48 6.93 -13.47 -11.02
N ASP A 49 8.17 -13.23 -10.59
CA ASP A 49 8.67 -13.58 -9.25
C ASP A 49 7.94 -12.83 -8.11
N GLN A 50 7.23 -11.75 -8.44
CA GLN A 50 6.47 -10.94 -7.48
C GLN A 50 4.95 -11.08 -7.64
N ALA A 51 4.47 -12.11 -8.35
CA ALA A 51 3.05 -12.34 -8.56
C ALA A 51 2.28 -12.49 -7.24
N ASP A 52 2.92 -13.05 -6.21
CA ASP A 52 2.37 -13.23 -4.87
C ASP A 52 2.66 -12.05 -3.92
N ASP A 53 3.43 -11.05 -4.33
CA ASP A 53 3.68 -9.84 -3.51
C ASP A 53 2.52 -8.84 -3.64
N TRP A 54 1.42 -9.12 -2.95
CA TRP A 54 0.27 -8.22 -2.87
C TRP A 54 0.40 -7.25 -1.72
N GLY A 55 -0.13 -6.05 -1.92
CA GLY A 55 -0.12 -4.98 -0.94
C GLY A 55 -1.49 -4.33 -0.82
N ILE A 56 -2.12 -4.39 0.35
CA ILE A 56 -3.35 -3.68 0.66
C ILE A 56 -3.01 -2.26 1.09
N ARG A 57 -3.61 -1.26 0.44
CA ARG A 57 -3.36 0.15 0.72
C ARG A 57 -3.96 0.51 2.08
N TRP A 58 -3.19 1.20 2.93
CA TRP A 58 -3.61 1.49 4.31
C TRP A 58 -5.01 2.10 4.46
N GLY A 59 -5.37 3.03 3.55
CA GLY A 59 -6.67 3.70 3.58
C GLY A 59 -7.87 2.78 3.34
N SER A 60 -7.68 1.61 2.72
CA SER A 60 -8.75 0.62 2.48
C SER A 60 -8.90 -0.40 3.61
N ILE A 61 -8.07 -0.35 4.65
CA ILE A 61 -8.10 -1.31 5.76
C ILE A 61 -8.99 -0.77 6.90
N ARG A 62 -10.04 -1.51 7.24
CA ARG A 62 -10.96 -1.15 8.34
C ARG A 62 -10.30 -1.34 9.71
N GLN A 63 -9.59 -2.43 9.92
CA GLN A 63 -8.91 -2.82 11.17
C GLN A 63 -7.47 -2.28 11.27
N ARG A 64 -7.19 -1.14 10.62
CA ARG A 64 -5.84 -0.59 10.51
C ARG A 64 -5.23 -0.21 11.87
N ASP A 65 -6.06 0.08 12.85
CA ASP A 65 -5.70 0.32 14.25
C ASP A 65 -5.09 -0.90 14.95
N GLN A 66 -5.35 -2.11 14.44
CA GLN A 66 -4.82 -3.36 14.98
C GLN A 66 -3.49 -3.76 14.35
N LEU A 67 -3.06 -3.05 13.31
CA LEU A 67 -1.83 -3.36 12.57
C LEU A 67 -0.68 -2.48 13.06
N ARG A 68 0.42 -3.11 13.47
CA ARG A 68 1.66 -2.40 13.83
C ARG A 68 2.62 -2.37 12.63
N PRO A 69 3.14 -1.20 12.21
CA PRO A 69 4.22 -1.16 11.24
C PRO A 69 5.44 -1.91 11.75
N VAL A 70 5.99 -2.80 10.92
CA VAL A 70 7.19 -3.60 11.23
C VAL A 70 8.36 -3.32 10.29
N ARG A 71 8.14 -2.56 9.21
CA ARG A 71 9.16 -2.30 8.19
C ARG A 71 8.97 -0.92 7.58
N GLN A 72 10.06 -0.17 7.47
CA GLN A 72 10.17 1.01 6.63
C GLN A 72 10.93 0.63 5.37
N ILE A 73 10.34 0.94 4.23
CA ILE A 73 10.95 0.79 2.91
C ILE A 73 11.03 2.18 2.28
N TRP A 74 12.06 2.42 1.46
CA TRP A 74 12.40 3.73 0.89
C TRP A 74 13.12 4.69 1.86
N CYS A 75 13.99 4.16 2.72
CA CYS A 75 14.82 4.98 3.61
C CYS A 75 15.80 5.88 2.85
N GLN A 76 16.21 5.50 1.63
CA GLN A 76 17.10 6.32 0.78
C GLN A 76 16.48 7.65 0.34
N SER A 77 15.15 7.71 0.22
CA SER A 77 14.40 8.93 -0.09
C SER A 77 13.67 9.49 1.12
N ALA A 78 13.96 8.99 2.33
CA ALA A 78 13.35 9.49 3.54
C ALA A 78 13.82 10.91 3.83
N ALA A 79 12.93 11.74 4.37
CA ALA A 79 13.32 13.04 4.88
C ALA A 79 14.33 12.86 6.01
N VAL A 80 15.42 13.65 6.01
CA VAL A 80 16.53 13.52 6.97
C VAL A 80 16.11 13.64 8.43
N TRP A 81 14.96 14.27 8.69
CA TRP A 81 14.42 14.48 10.03
C TRP A 81 13.39 13.42 10.44
N ILE A 82 13.03 12.44 9.59
CA ILE A 82 11.90 11.53 9.85
C ILE A 82 12.10 10.70 11.13
N ASP A 83 13.35 10.35 11.45
CA ASP A 83 13.71 9.56 12.64
C ASP A 83 13.85 10.44 13.89
N ALA A 84 13.88 11.77 13.74
CA ALA A 84 14.08 12.74 14.80
C ALA A 84 12.77 13.26 15.41
N VAL A 85 11.61 12.72 15.01
CA VAL A 85 10.29 13.16 15.51
C VAL A 85 9.66 12.09 16.40
N PRO A 86 10.11 11.94 17.66
CA PRO A 86 9.32 11.22 18.64
C PRO A 86 8.08 12.06 18.97
N LEU A 87 6.89 11.49 18.74
CA LEU A 87 5.59 12.05 19.14
C LEU A 87 5.22 13.38 18.45
N LEU A 88 4.86 13.30 17.16
CA LEU A 88 4.19 14.39 16.45
C LEU A 88 3.01 14.91 17.28
N PRO A 89 2.94 16.23 17.59
CA PRO A 89 1.82 16.79 18.32
C PRO A 89 0.54 16.65 17.47
N GLY A 90 -0.42 15.91 18.00
CA GLY A 90 -1.74 15.80 17.39
C GLY A 90 -2.57 17.05 17.63
N ARG A 91 -3.42 17.40 16.68
CA ARG A 91 -4.52 18.36 16.90
C ARG A 91 -5.79 17.55 17.20
N PRO A 92 -6.32 17.59 18.44
CA PRO A 92 -7.51 16.82 18.78
C PRO A 92 -8.70 17.26 17.91
N GLY A 93 -9.34 16.30 17.22
CA GLY A 93 -10.55 16.52 16.42
C GLY A 93 -10.35 16.66 14.91
N ASP A 94 -9.10 16.65 14.42
CA ASP A 94 -8.76 16.60 12.98
C ASP A 94 -8.58 15.15 12.48
#